data_AF-A0A423PJI4-F1
#
_entry.id   AF-A0A423PJI4-F1
#
_cell.length_a   1.000
_cell.length_b   1.000
_cell.length_c   1.000
_cell.angle_alpha   90.00
_cell.angle_beta   90.00
_cell.angle_gamma   90.00
#
_symmetry.space_group_name_H-M   'P 1'
#
loop_
_entity.id
_entity.type
_entity.pdbx_description
1 polymer ?
#
loop_
_entity_poly.entity_id
_entity_poly.type
_entity_poly.pdbx_seq_one_letter_code
_entity_poly.pdbx_strand_id
1 'polypeptide(L)' 'MSATVDKILNDALSLPPAQRAALVEELLSSLDRPDPEIDKLWAQEAESRIDMADRGEMRSIPASQVLGQDDQR' A
#
# COMPACT_ATOMS: atom_id res chain seq x y z
N MET A 1 16.27 12.83 -16.27
CA MET A 1 16.71 12.78 -14.86
C MET A 1 17.94 13.66 -14.70
N SER A 2 18.32 14.03 -13.47
CA SER A 2 19.57 14.79 -13.28
C SER A 2 20.76 13.85 -13.39
N ALA A 3 21.92 14.36 -13.82
CA ALA A 3 23.14 13.57 -13.92
C ALA A 3 23.55 12.88 -12.59
N THR A 4 23.10 13.43 -11.46
CA THR A 4 23.32 12.82 -10.14
C THR A 4 22.44 11.60 -9.93
N VAL A 5 21.17 11.66 -10.33
CA VAL A 5 20.22 10.54 -10.21
C VAL A 5 20.68 9.37 -11.10
N ASP A 6 21.11 9.65 -12.32
CA ASP A 6 21.58 8.61 -13.25
C ASP A 6 22.83 7.90 -12.72
N LYS A 7 23.75 8.65 -12.09
CA LYS A 7 24.92 8.06 -11.43
C LYS A 7 24.53 7.14 -10.27
N ILE A 8 23.66 7.61 -9.37
CA ILE A 8 23.19 6.82 -8.22
C ILE A 8 22.50 5.54 -8.69
N LEU A 9 21.68 5.63 -9.73
CA LEU A 9 21.00 4.46 -10.30
C LEU A 9 22.00 3.44 -10.86
N ASN A 10 22.99 3.89 -11.64
CA ASN A 10 24.02 3.01 -12.19
C ASN A 10 24.83 2.33 -11.08
N ASP A 11 25.21 3.08 -10.05
CA ASP A 11 25.95 2.54 -8.90
C ASP A 11 25.10 1.49 -8.16
N ALA A 12 23.81 1.77 -7.92
CA ALA A 12 22.88 0.85 -7.26
C ALA A 12 22.62 -0.43 -8.07
N LEU A 13 22.53 -0.32 -9.40
CA LEU A 13 22.34 -1.47 -10.29
C LEU A 13 23.58 -2.37 -10.34
N SER A 14 24.78 -1.83 -10.09
CA SER A 14 26.03 -2.59 -10.02
C SER A 14 26.16 -3.47 -8.77
N LEU A 15 25.33 -3.24 -7.74
CA LEU A 15 25.35 -3.99 -6.49
C LEU A 15 24.88 -5.44 -6.67
N PRO A 16 25.37 -6.38 -5.83
CA PRO A 16 24.80 -7.72 -5.72
C PRO A 16 23.30 -7.67 -5.38
N PRO A 17 22.48 -8.66 -5.81
CA PRO A 17 21.04 -8.63 -5.63
C PRO A 17 20.57 -8.36 -4.19
N ALA A 18 21.22 -8.97 -3.19
CA ALA A 18 20.86 -8.77 -1.78
C ALA A 18 21.11 -7.33 -1.29
N GLN A 19 22.23 -6.72 -1.68
CA GLN A 19 22.53 -5.34 -1.30
C GLN A 19 21.62 -4.34 -2.03
N ARG A 20 21.28 -4.62 -3.29
CA ARG A 20 20.29 -3.82 -4.02
C ARG A 20 18.91 -3.89 -3.37
N ALA A 21 18.48 -5.08 -2.92
CA ALA A 21 17.21 -5.24 -2.21
C ALA A 21 17.19 -4.43 -0.91
N ALA A 22 18.25 -4.51 -0.09
CA ALA A 22 18.37 -3.72 1.13
C ALA A 22 18.34 -2.20 0.85
N LEU A 23 19.03 -1.72 -0.19
CA LEU A 23 18.99 -0.31 -0.58
C LEU A 23 17.58 0.13 -1.01
N VAL A 24 16.85 -0.71 -1.74
CA VAL A 24 15.46 -0.42 -2.13
C VAL A 24 14.57 -0.31 -0.91
N GLU A 25 14.72 -1.19 0.08
CA GLU A 25 13.95 -1.15 1.33
C GLU A 25 14.16 0.16 2.10
N GLU A 26 15.42 0.59 2.28
CA GLU A 26 15.75 1.86 2.93
C GLU A 26 15.17 3.07 2.16
N LEU A 27 15.29 3.07 0.83
CA LEU A 27 14.72 4.12 -0.01
C LEU A 27 13.19 4.17 0.10
N LEU A 28 12.51 3.02 0.05
CA LEU A 28 11.06 2.94 0.24
C LEU A 28 10.66 3.42 1.63
N SER A 29 11.36 3.01 2.68
CA SER A 29 11.10 3.47 4.04
C SER A 29 11.26 5.00 4.17
N SER A 30 12.23 5.61 3.48
CA SER A 30 12.41 7.06 3.49
C SER A 30 11.25 7.86 2.87
N LEU A 31 10.48 7.20 1.98
CA LEU A 31 9.29 7.74 1.32
C LEU A 31 8.03 7.52 2.17
N ASP A 32 8.06 6.57 3.10
CA ASP A 32 6.97 6.29 4.03
C ASP A 32 6.90 7.37 5.11
N ARG A 33 6.28 8.49 4.73
CA ARG A 33 6.08 9.66 5.58
C ARG A 33 4.58 9.78 5.86
N PRO A 34 4.07 9.11 6.92
CA PRO A 34 2.66 9.21 7.26
C PRO A 34 2.32 10.67 7.54
N ASP A 35 1.22 11.11 6.94
CA ASP A 35 0.67 12.44 7.17
C ASP A 35 -0.51 12.28 8.15
N PRO A 36 -0.39 12.79 9.38
CA PRO A 36 -1.44 12.66 10.39
C PRO A 36 -2.80 13.24 9.96
N GLU A 37 -2.81 14.22 9.05
CA GLU A 37 -4.04 14.76 8.50
C GLU A 37 -4.71 13.76 7.56
N ILE A 38 -3.93 13.11 6.69
CA ILE A 38 -4.40 12.04 5.83
C ILE A 38 -4.91 10.87 6.70
N ASP A 39 -4.14 10.42 7.69
CA ASP A 39 -4.55 9.32 8.58
C ASP A 39 -5.89 9.60 9.27
N LYS A 40 -6.10 10.84 9.72
CA LYS A 40 -7.36 11.29 10.30
C LYS A 40 -8.52 11.22 9.29
N LEU A 41 -8.30 11.67 8.06
CA LEU A 41 -9.31 11.61 6.99
C LEU A 41 -9.66 10.16 6.64
N TRP A 42 -8.67 9.27 6.59
CA TRP A 42 -8.88 7.83 6.36
C TRP A 42 -9.67 7.18 7.50
N ALA A 43 -9.38 7.53 8.76
CA ALA A 43 -10.14 7.03 9.90
C ALA A 43 -11.62 7.46 9.83
N GLN A 44 -11.87 8.73 9.51
CA GLN A 44 -13.24 9.25 9.35
C GLN A 44 -14.00 8.54 8.22
N GLU A 45 -13.36 8.36 7.07
CA GLU A 45 -13.96 7.65 5.94
C GLU A 45 -14.24 6.18 6.27
N ALA A 46 -13.32 5.50 6.98
CA ALA A 46 -13.50 4.11 7.39
C ALA A 46 -14.75 3.94 8.29
N GLU A 47 -14.88 4.77 9.32
CA GLU A 47 -16.06 4.76 10.22
C GLU A 47 -17.35 5.07 9.43
N SER A 48 -17.33 6.08 8.57
CA SER A 48 -18.47 6.44 7.73
C SER A 48 -18.92 5.27 6.84
N ARG A 49 -17.97 4.52 6.26
CA ARG A 49 -18.28 3.35 5.42
C ARG A 49 -18.85 2.18 6.22
N ILE A 50 -18.38 1.95 7.44
CA ILE A 50 -18.93 0.94 8.35
C ILE A 50 -20.38 1.28 8.67
N ASP A 51 -20.64 2.52 9.08
CA ASP A 51 -21.97 3.02 9.39
C ASP A 51 -22.95 2.87 8.20
N MET A 52 -22.50 3.20 6.97
CA MET A 52 -23.31 3.01 5.77
C MET A 52 -23.59 1.53 5.47
N ALA A 53 -22.62 0.65 5.70
CA ALA A 53 -22.80 -0.79 5.53
C ALA A 53 -23.82 -1.34 6.54
N ASP A 54 -23.73 -0.93 7.80
CA ASP A 54 -24.65 -1.32 8.88
C ASP A 54 -26.08 -0.82 8.62
N ARG A 55 -26.23 0.36 8.00
CA ARG A 55 -27.53 0.88 7.54
C ARG A 55 -28.04 0.24 6.25
N GLY A 56 -27.25 -0.62 5.58
CA GLY A 56 -27.61 -1.22 4.31
C GLY A 56 -27.58 -0.25 3.10
N GLU A 57 -26.90 0.88 3.25
CA GLU A 57 -26.73 1.91 2.21
C GLU A 57 -25.59 1.59 1.23
N MET A 58 -24.79 0.57 1.53
CA MET A 58 -23.67 0.11 0.71
C MET A 58 -23.91 -1.32 0.19
N ARG A 59 -23.64 -1.55 -1.10
CA ARG A 59 -23.65 -2.91 -1.65
C ARG A 59 -22.43 -3.67 -1.17
N SER A 60 -22.66 -4.78 -0.48
CA SER A 60 -21.63 -5.74 -0.12
C SER A 60 -21.82 -7.05 -0.89
N ILE A 61 -20.74 -7.83 -0.97
CA ILE A 61 -20.80 -9.23 -1.40
C ILE A 61 -20.52 -10.12 -0.19
N PRO A 62 -21.02 -11.36 -0.17
CA PRO A 62 -20.71 -12.31 0.90
C PRO A 62 -19.20 -12.52 1.04
N ALA A 63 -18.73 -12.67 2.28
CA ALA A 63 -17.32 -12.94 2.56
C ALA A 63 -16.83 -14.23 1.87
N SER A 64 -17.69 -15.22 1.71
CA SER A 64 -17.37 -16.47 1.01
C SER A 64 -17.00 -16.25 -0.46
N GLN A 65 -17.61 -15.26 -1.12
CA GLN A 65 -17.27 -14.89 -2.49
C GLN A 65 -15.89 -14.20 -2.57
N VAL A 66 -15.57 -13.36 -1.57
CA VAL A 66 -14.27 -12.68 -1.48
C VAL A 66 -13.14 -13.69 -1.17
N LEU A 67 -13.41 -14.62 -0.26
CA LEU A 67 -12.44 -15.61 0.20
C LEU A 67 -12.36 -16.85 -0.70
N GLY A 68 -13.16 -16.92 -1.78
CA GLY A 68 -13.18 -18.06 -2.70
C GLY A 68 -13.71 -19.36 -2.06
N GLN A 69 -14.54 -19.27 -1.04
CA GLN A 69 -15.11 -20.42 -0.31
C GLN A 69 -16.38 -20.99 -0.96
N ASP A 70 -16.97 -20.25 -1.92
CA ASP A 70 -18.17 -20.68 -2.64
C ASP A 70 -17.90 -21.81 -3.67
N ASP A 71 -16.63 -22.05 -4.02
CA ASP A 71 -16.19 -23.00 -5.07
C ASP A 71 -15.94 -24.45 -4.58
N GLN A 72 -16.36 -24.82 -3.36
CA GLN A 72 -16.12 -26.16 -2.79
C GLN A 72 -17.32 -27.14 -2.83
N ARG A 73 -18.24 -27.02 -3.79
CA ARG A 73 -19.35 -28.00 -3.96
C ARG A 73 -19.46 -28.56 -5.35
#